data_AF-A0A4R4MTH7-F1
#
_entry.id   AF-A0A4R4MTH7-F1
#
_cell.length_a   1.000
_cell.length_b   1.000
_cell.length_c   1.000
_cell.angle_alpha   90.00
_cell.angle_beta   90.00
_cell.angle_gamma   90.00
#
_symmetry.space_group_name_H-M   'P 1'
#
loop_
_entity.id
_entity.type
_entity.pdbx_description
1 polymer ?
#
loop_
_entity_poly.entity_id
_entity_poly.type
_entity_poly.pdbx_seq_one_letter_code
_entity_poly.pdbx_strand_id
1 'polypeptide(L)' 'MTAIMLAGGVLRVPESSVLPDGTRVDGTRDIAPDAPDYATWLPYVIPEGAAWHGSTDDESILARWRAAASA' A
#
# COMPACT_ATOMS: atom_id res chain seq x y z
N MET A 1 -1.38 9.21 3.55
CA MET A 1 -0.29 8.35 4.02
C MET A 1 -0.90 6.99 4.32
N THR A 2 -0.34 5.94 3.75
CA THR A 2 -0.91 4.60 3.83
C THR A 2 0.24 3.62 3.97
N ALA A 3 0.07 2.61 4.82
CA ALA A 3 0.98 1.48 4.92
C ALA A 3 0.20 0.19 4.82
N ILE A 4 0.79 -0.82 4.20
CA ILE A 4 0.20 -2.14 4.04
C ILE A 4 0.89 -3.08 5.02
N MET A 5 0.14 -3.71 5.92
CA MET A 5 0.68 -4.73 6.81
C MET A 5 0.79 -6.06 6.07
N LEU A 6 2.03 -6.49 5.85
CA LEU A 6 2.39 -7.75 5.22
C LEU A 6 2.46 -8.89 6.26
N ALA A 7 2.51 -10.13 5.76
CA ALA A 7 2.84 -11.29 6.58
C ALA A 7 4.15 -11.07 7.36
N GLY A 8 4.16 -11.44 8.64
CA GLY A 8 5.29 -11.18 9.55
C GLY A 8 5.29 -9.80 10.20
N GLY A 9 4.25 -8.99 9.96
CA GLY A 9 4.06 -7.71 10.63
C GLY A 9 4.87 -6.55 10.04
N VAL A 10 5.56 -6.75 8.92
CA VAL A 10 6.26 -5.68 8.21
C VAL A 10 5.25 -4.72 7.61
N LEU A 11 5.52 -3.42 7.68
CA LEU A 11 4.72 -2.40 7.02
C LEU A 11 5.38 -1.97 5.73
N ARG A 12 4.65 -2.05 4.61
CA ARG A 12 5.10 -1.54 3.31
C ARG A 12 4.43 -0.22 2.99
N VAL A 13 5.22 0.79 2.68
CA VAL A 13 4.75 2.08 2.18
C VAL A 13 4.64 1.96 0.66
N PRO A 14 3.45 1.91 0.05
CA PRO A 14 3.32 1.64 -1.37
C PRO A 14 3.73 2.84 -2.25
N GLU A 15 3.56 4.06 -1.73
CA GLU A 15 3.77 5.30 -2.48
C GLU A 15 4.62 6.28 -1.68
N SER A 16 5.39 7.10 -2.39
CA SER A 16 6.19 8.14 -1.74
C SER A 16 5.29 9.11 -0.97
N SER A 17 5.65 9.40 0.28
CA SER A 17 4.86 10.25 1.16
C SER A 17 5.74 11.13 2.05
N VAL A 18 5.13 12.15 2.63
CA VAL A 18 5.78 13.05 3.60
C VAL A 18 5.05 12.90 4.93
N LEU A 19 5.81 12.55 5.97
CA LEU A 19 5.32 12.46 7.35
C LEU A 19 4.97 13.85 7.91
N PRO A 20 4.12 13.93 8.96
CA PRO A 20 3.80 15.21 9.60
C PRO A 20 5.00 16.00 10.14
N ASP A 21 6.11 15.31 10.44
CA ASP A 21 7.38 15.91 10.87
C ASP A 21 8.26 16.41 9.70
N GLY A 22 7.79 16.27 8.46
CA GLY A 22 8.49 16.67 7.24
C GLY A 22 9.38 15.59 6.64
N THR A 23 9.49 14.40 7.25
CA THR A 23 10.31 13.31 6.72
C THR A 23 9.74 12.78 5.41
N ARG A 24 10.56 12.76 4.35
CA ARG A 24 10.21 12.15 3.08
C ARG A 24 10.48 10.66 3.12
N VAL A 25 9.50 9.86 2.73
CA VAL A 25 9.57 8.42 2.66
C VAL A 25 9.32 7.98 1.23
N ASP A 26 10.25 7.21 0.68
CA ASP A 26 10.13 6.66 -0.66
C ASP A 26 9.09 5.54 -0.72
N GLY A 27 8.38 5.47 -1.84
CA GLY A 27 7.49 4.35 -2.13
C GLY A 27 8.26 3.04 -2.17
N THR A 28 7.56 1.95 -1.89
CA THR A 28 8.07 0.58 -1.69
C THR A 28 8.99 0.36 -0.49
N ARG A 29 9.12 1.34 0.42
CA ARG A 29 9.89 1.16 1.66
C ARG A 29 9.22 0.13 2.58
N ASP A 30 10.03 -0.77 3.11
CA ASP A 30 9.65 -1.70 4.18
C ASP A 30 10.10 -1.20 5.55
N ILE A 31 9.22 -1.37 6.54
CA ILE A 31 9.42 -0.95 7.91
C ILE A 31 9.17 -2.16 8.81
N ALA A 32 10.26 -2.69 9.37
CA ALA A 32 10.22 -3.84 10.26
C ALA A 32 9.68 -3.47 11.66
N PRO A 33 9.11 -4.41 12.42
CA PRO A 33 8.55 -4.16 13.76
C PRO A 33 9.50 -3.51 14.77
N ASP A 34 10.81 -3.70 14.60
CA ASP A 34 11.88 -3.14 15.42
C ASP A 34 12.39 -1.78 14.93
N ALA A 35 11.90 -1.29 13.79
CA ALA A 35 12.26 0.01 13.26
C ALA A 35 11.74 1.14 14.16
N PRO A 36 12.52 2.22 14.36
CA PRO A 36 12.19 3.29 15.29
C PRO A 36 10.91 4.04 14.92
N ASP A 37 10.56 4.08 13.63
CA ASP A 37 9.37 4.74 13.11
C ASP A 37 8.16 3.80 12.97
N TYR A 38 8.28 2.51 13.27
CA TYR A 38 7.20 1.53 13.08
C TYR A 38 5.88 1.96 13.75
N ALA A 39 5.95 2.43 14.99
CA ALA A 39 4.77 2.88 15.74
C ALA A 39 4.08 4.10 15.12
N THR A 40 4.84 4.98 14.45
CA THR A 40 4.29 6.14 13.73
C THR A 40 3.42 5.73 12.56
N TRP A 41 3.69 4.56 11.97
CA TRP A 41 2.98 4.07 10.79
C TRP A 41 1.69 3.30 11.11
N LEU A 42 1.58 2.73 12.31
CA LEU A 42 0.42 1.91 12.74
C LEU A 42 -0.95 2.56 12.50
N PRO A 43 -1.17 3.88 12.73
CA PRO A 43 -2.46 4.52 12.46
C PRO A 43 -2.85 4.57 10.97
N TYR A 44 -1.89 4.38 10.07
CA TYR A 44 -2.07 4.43 8.61
C TYR A 44 -2.12 3.04 7.97
N VAL A 45 -2.11 1.99 8.80
CA VAL A 45 -2.05 0.61 8.33
C VAL A 45 -3.39 0.14 7.80
N ILE A 46 -3.36 -0.45 6.61
CA ILE A 46 -4.41 -1.31 6.08
C ILE A 46 -3.91 -2.75 5.98
N PRO A 47 -4.78 -3.75 6.19
CA PRO A 47 -4.44 -5.15 5.93
C PRO A 47 -4.08 -5.39 4.46
N GLU A 48 -3.11 -6.26 4.18
CA GLU A 48 -2.74 -6.65 2.80
C GLU A 48 -3.94 -7.07 1.95
N GLY A 49 -4.85 -7.89 2.48
CA GLY A 49 -6.05 -8.31 1.76
C GLY A 49 -7.01 -7.15 1.41
N ALA A 50 -6.99 -6.06 2.17
CA ALA A 50 -7.76 -4.86 1.85
C ALA A 50 -7.05 -3.96 0.83
N ALA A 51 -5.73 -4.08 0.68
CA ALA A 51 -4.96 -3.36 -0.32
C ALA A 51 -5.11 -3.95 -1.74
N TRP A 52 -5.45 -5.24 -1.86
CA TRP A 52 -5.66 -5.92 -3.15
C TRP A 52 -7.01 -5.63 -3.81
N HIS A 53 -8.03 -5.23 -3.06
CA HIS A 53 -9.37 -4.97 -3.58
C HIS A 53 -9.73 -3.51 -3.35
N GLY A 54 -9.62 -2.66 -4.37
CA GLY A 54 -10.07 -1.28 -4.18
C GLY A 54 -9.84 -0.27 -5.29
N SER A 55 -9.12 -0.59 -6.35
CA SER A 55 -9.03 0.33 -7.47
C SER A 55 -10.20 0.10 -8.42
N THR A 56 -11.12 1.05 -8.52
CA THR A 56 -12.10 1.12 -9.60
C THR A 56 -11.40 1.00 -10.98
N ASP A 57 -10.15 1.44 -11.07
CA ASP A 57 -9.35 1.30 -12.28
C ASP A 57 -8.98 -0.16 -12.57
N ASP A 58 -8.68 -0.99 -11.57
CA ASP A 58 -8.33 -2.40 -11.78
C ASP A 58 -9.51 -3.17 -12.38
N GLU A 59 -10.72 -2.97 -11.83
CA GLU A 59 -11.94 -3.56 -12.41
C GLU A 59 -12.22 -3.02 -13.81
N SER A 60 -11.96 -1.72 -14.05
CA SER A 60 -12.11 -1.12 -15.39
C SER A 60 -11.12 -1.72 -16.40
N ILE A 61 -9.88 -1.99 -16.00
CA ILE A 61 -8.83 -2.58 -16.82
C ILE A 61 -9.18 -4.04 -17.13
N LEU A 62 -9.60 -4.81 -16.12
CA LEU A 62 -10.04 -6.19 -16.29
C LEU A 62 -11.28 -6.28 -17.20
N ALA A 63 -12.24 -5.37 -17.05
CA ALA A 63 -13.41 -5.28 -17.92
C ALA A 63 -13.02 -4.99 -19.38
N ARG A 64 -12.12 -4.03 -19.60
CA ARG A 64 -11.59 -3.71 -20.94
C ARG A 64 -10.90 -4.90 -21.58
N TRP A 65 -10.10 -5.65 -20.82
CA TRP A 65 -9.40 -6.83 -21.34
C TRP A 65 -10.35 -7.98 -21.67
N ARG A 66 -11.35 -8.25 -20.82
CA ARG A 66 -12.39 -9.26 -21.13
C ARG A 66 -13.14 -8.94 -22.42
N ALA A 67 -13.48 -7.67 -22.63
CA ALA A 67 -14.16 -7.23 -23.85
C ALA A 67 -13.28 -7.43 -25.10
N ALA A 68 -11.99 -7.13 -25.02
CA ALA A 68 -11.05 -7.30 -26.14
C ALA A 68 -10.72 -8.76 -26.46
N ALA A 69 -10.69 -9.65 -25.46
CA ALA A 69 -10.42 -11.08 -25.66
C ALA A 69 -11.60 -11.87 -26.24
N SER A 70 -12.79 -11.27 -26.29
CA SER A 70 -14.03 -11.89 -26.79
C SER A 70 -14.37 -11.48 -28.23
N ALA A 71 -13.47 -10.78 -28.93
CA ALA A 71 -13.66 -10.19 -30.26
C ALA A 71 -12.90 -10.92 -31.36
#